data_AF-A0A6M8VJH9-F1
#
_entry.id   AF-A0A6M8VJH9-F1
#
_cell.length_a   1.000
_cell.length_b   1.000
_cell.length_c   1.000
_cell.angle_alpha   90.00
_cell.angle_beta   90.00
_cell.angle_gamma   90.00
#
_symmetry.space_group_name_H-M   'P 1'
#
loop_
_entity.id
_entity.type
_entity.pdbx_description
1 polymer ?
#
loop_
_entity_poly.entity_id
_entity_poly.type
_entity_poly.pdbx_seq_one_letter_code
_entity_poly.pdbx_strand_id
1 'polypeptide(L)'
;MARLRFIRRARWLGFSLEEIGELLKLEDGTHCDEAKALGERKLGNVRDKIRSLQQIEGVLDQLVEECCTQKDSVTCPLIASLHEGFDTATK
;
A
#
# COMPACT_ATOMS: atom_id res chain seq x y z
N MET A 1 -20.07 6.03 -23.31
CA MET A 1 -19.51 4.95 -22.45
C MET A 1 -17.99 5.04 -22.17
N ALA A 2 -17.20 5.86 -22.88
CA ALA A 2 -15.74 5.92 -22.67
C ALA A 2 -15.34 6.48 -21.28
N ARG A 3 -15.98 7.57 -20.83
CA ARG A 3 -15.67 8.26 -19.57
C ARG A 3 -15.82 7.39 -18.31
N LEU A 4 -16.87 6.57 -18.22
CA LEU A 4 -17.04 5.66 -17.07
C LEU A 4 -15.97 4.55 -17.03
N ARG A 5 -15.52 4.07 -18.19
CA ARG A 5 -14.41 3.09 -18.26
C ARG A 5 -13.09 3.74 -17.86
N PHE A 6 -12.86 4.98 -18.26
CA PHE A 6 -11.70 5.77 -17.84
C PHE A 6 -11.65 5.90 -16.31
N ILE A 7 -12.73 6.37 -15.69
CA ILE A 7 -12.84 6.53 -14.24
C ILE A 7 -12.60 5.19 -13.53
N ARG A 8 -13.22 4.09 -14.00
CA ARG A 8 -13.02 2.76 -13.41
C ARG A 8 -11.56 2.30 -13.45
N ARG A 9 -10.87 2.50 -14.58
CA ARG A 9 -9.45 2.14 -14.72
C ARG A 9 -8.56 2.99 -13.83
N ALA A 10 -8.80 4.29 -13.78
CA ALA A 10 -8.03 5.20 -12.93
C ALA A 10 -8.24 4.90 -11.43
N ARG A 11 -9.47 4.61 -11.00
CA ARG A 11 -9.72 4.16 -9.61
C ARG A 11 -9.04 2.83 -9.29
N TRP A 12 -8.97 1.90 -10.26
CA TRP A 12 -8.25 0.64 -10.07
C TRP A 12 -6.74 0.84 -9.89
N LEU A 13 -6.15 1.83 -10.56
CA LEU A 13 -4.77 2.28 -10.34
C LEU A 13 -4.58 3.09 -9.03
N GLY A 14 -5.65 3.26 -8.26
CA GLY A 14 -5.66 3.94 -6.97
C GLY A 14 -5.88 5.44 -7.05
N PHE A 15 -6.06 6.05 -8.23
CA PHE A 15 -6.27 7.50 -8.35
C PHE A 15 -7.51 7.96 -7.56
N SER A 16 -7.38 9.08 -6.86
CA SER A 16 -8.48 9.73 -6.15
C SER A 16 -9.46 10.36 -7.15
N LEU A 17 -10.68 10.68 -6.71
CA LEU A 17 -11.66 11.34 -7.59
C LEU A 17 -11.18 12.70 -8.09
N GLU A 18 -10.39 13.41 -7.29
CA GLU A 18 -9.77 14.69 -7.65
C GLU A 18 -8.70 14.49 -8.74
N GLU A 19 -7.78 13.54 -8.56
CA GLU A 19 -6.75 13.19 -9.55
C GLU A 19 -7.38 12.73 -10.88
N ILE A 20 -8.48 11.98 -10.81
CA ILE A 20 -9.24 11.56 -12.00
C ILE A 20 -9.88 12.76 -12.69
N GLY A 21 -10.38 13.73 -11.93
CA GLY A 21 -10.91 14.98 -12.47
C GLY A 21 -9.86 15.77 -13.22
N GLU A 22 -8.63 15.82 -12.71
CA GLU A 22 -7.48 16.42 -13.40
C GLU A 22 -7.14 15.66 -14.68
N LEU A 23 -6.98 14.33 -14.61
CA LEU A 23 -6.69 13.51 -15.79
C LEU A 23 -7.75 13.63 -16.89
N LEU A 24 -9.03 13.80 -16.53
CA LEU A 24 -10.11 14.03 -17.50
C LEU A 24 -10.02 15.39 -18.20
N LYS A 25 -9.40 16.41 -17.57
CA LYS A 25 -9.15 17.71 -18.21
C LYS A 25 -8.02 17.63 -19.23
N LEU A 26 -7.10 16.68 -19.05
CA LEU A 26 -5.94 16.44 -19.92
C LEU A 26 -6.21 15.39 -21.01
N GLU A 27 -7.47 14.95 -21.18
CA GLU A 27 -7.87 13.90 -22.14
C GLU A 27 -7.74 14.36 -23.61
N ASP A 28 -7.59 15.67 -23.86
CA ASP A 28 -7.36 16.24 -25.19
C ASP A 28 -5.97 15.91 -25.78
N GLY A 29 -5.08 15.31 -24.97
CA GLY A 29 -3.79 14.78 -25.39
C GLY A 29 -2.70 15.82 -25.60
N THR A 30 -2.97 17.10 -25.31
CA THR A 30 -2.00 18.20 -25.48
C THR A 30 -1.09 18.37 -24.26
N HIS A 31 -1.47 17.76 -23.13
CA HIS A 31 -0.82 17.91 -21.82
C HIS A 31 -0.17 16.61 -21.31
N CYS A 32 0.65 15.97 -22.14
CA CYS A 32 1.30 14.69 -21.80
C CYS A 32 2.20 14.80 -20.55
N ASP A 33 2.93 15.91 -20.40
CA ASP A 33 3.83 16.13 -19.26
C ASP A 33 3.08 16.25 -17.93
N GLU A 34 1.91 16.88 -17.92
CA GLU A 34 1.07 16.99 -16.73
C GLU A 34 0.47 15.64 -16.32
N ALA A 35 0.00 14.86 -17.31
CA ALA A 35 -0.48 13.51 -17.08
C ALA A 35 0.64 12.60 -16.56
N LYS A 36 1.86 12.75 -17.08
CA LYS A 36 3.06 12.05 -16.61
C LYS A 36 3.37 12.41 -15.15
N ALA A 37 3.36 13.69 -14.80
CA ALA A 37 3.62 14.15 -13.43
C ALA A 37 2.59 13.58 -12.43
N LEU A 38 1.32 13.51 -12.80
CA LEU A 38 0.27 12.84 -12.00
C LEU A 38 0.55 11.35 -11.83
N GLY A 39 0.95 10.67 -12.90
CA GLY A 39 1.34 9.26 -12.87
C GLY A 39 2.55 8.99 -11.99
N GLU A 40 3.60 9.82 -12.07
CA GLU A 40 4.81 9.70 -11.26
C GLU A 40 4.53 9.90 -9.76
N ARG A 41 3.74 10.92 -9.41
CA ARG A 41 3.28 11.12 -8.02
C ARG A 41 2.53 9.89 -7.52
N LYS A 42 1.63 9.34 -8.35
CA LYS A 42 0.85 8.18 -7.95
C LYS A 42 1.71 6.93 -7.77
N LEU A 43 2.66 6.73 -8.67
CA LEU A 43 3.62 5.64 -8.60
C LEU A 43 4.47 5.73 -7.32
N GLY A 44 4.90 6.94 -6.93
CA GLY A 44 5.58 7.17 -5.65
C GLY A 44 4.73 6.73 -4.45
N ASN A 45 3.49 7.20 -4.37
CA ASN A 45 2.56 6.83 -3.30
C ASN A 45 2.31 5.32 -3.23
N VAL A 46 2.16 4.65 -4.39
CA VAL A 46 1.99 3.19 -4.44
C VAL A 46 3.25 2.47 -3.95
N ARG A 47 4.45 2.91 -4.37
CA ARG A 47 5.72 2.34 -3.91
C ARG A 47 5.91 2.49 -2.40
N ASP A 48 5.56 3.64 -1.85
CA ASP A 48 5.63 3.86 -0.39
C ASP A 48 4.63 3.01 0.36
N LYS A 49 3.41 2.83 -0.19
CA LYS A 49 2.43 1.92 0.39
C LYS A 49 2.89 0.47 0.35
N ILE A 50 3.49 0.03 -0.76
CA ILE A 50 4.08 -1.31 -0.88
C ILE A 50 5.18 -1.48 0.17
N ARG A 51 6.11 -0.52 0.31
CA ARG A 51 7.17 -0.58 1.31
C ARG A 51 6.61 -0.73 2.72
N SER A 52 5.60 0.08 3.07
CA SER A 52 4.92 -0.01 4.37
C SER A 52 4.23 -1.36 4.56
N LEU A 53 3.57 -1.89 3.53
CA LEU A 53 2.92 -3.20 3.60
C LEU A 53 3.93 -4.35 3.72
N GLN A 54 5.07 -4.27 3.03
CA GLN A 54 6.15 -5.24 3.16
C GLN A 54 6.78 -5.25 4.55
N GLN A 55 6.89 -4.07 5.20
CA GLN A 55 7.33 -4.00 6.59
C GLN A 55 6.33 -4.68 7.54
N ILE A 56 5.04 -4.40 7.35
CA ILE A 56 3.97 -5.05 8.14
C ILE A 56 3.97 -6.57 7.89
N GLU A 57 4.11 -7.00 6.63
CA GLU A 57 4.21 -8.40 6.25
C GLU A 57 5.38 -9.08 6.96
N GLY A 58 6.58 -8.51 6.95
CA GLY A 58 7.74 -9.10 7.60
C GLY A 58 7.56 -9.26 9.12
N VAL A 59 6.95 -8.26 9.78
CA VAL A 59 6.64 -8.36 11.21
C VAL A 59 5.59 -9.46 11.47
N LEU A 60 4.54 -9.54 10.66
CA LEU A 60 3.52 -10.57 10.81
C LEU A 60 4.08 -11.97 10.56
N ASP A 61 4.95 -12.13 9.55
CA ASP A 61 5.58 -13.40 9.21
C ASP A 61 6.45 -13.92 10.37
N GLN A 62 7.28 -13.04 10.94
CA GLN A 62 8.09 -13.36 12.12
C GLN A 62 7.23 -13.80 13.32
N LEU A 63 6.15 -13.08 13.62
CA LEU A 63 5.28 -13.40 14.76
C LEU A 63 4.54 -14.72 14.57
N VAL A 64 4.17 -15.07 13.34
CA VAL A 64 3.56 -16.35 13.02
C VAL A 64 4.56 -17.49 13.18
N GLU A 65 5.81 -17.31 12.73
CA GLU A 65 6.88 -18.31 12.90
C GLU A 65 7.22 -18.57 14.38
N GLU A 66 7.36 -17.51 15.17
CA GLU A 66 7.58 -17.60 16.63
C GLU A 66 6.41 -18.31 17.34
N CYS A 67 5.18 -18.06 16.90
CA CYS A 67 4.01 -18.76 17.43
C CYS A 67 4.02 -20.26 17.08
N CYS A 68 4.47 -20.66 15.90
CA CYS A 68 4.53 -22.06 15.48
C CYS A 68 5.62 -22.87 16.19
N THR A 69 6.71 -22.22 16.60
CA THR A 69 7.86 -22.86 17.26
C THR A 69 7.62 -23.09 18.76
N GLN A 70 6.77 -22.27 19.40
CA GLN A 70 6.46 -22.39 20.83
C GLN A 70 5.19 -23.20 21.12
N LYS A 71 5.16 -24.48 20.70
CA LYS A 71 3.98 -25.37 20.92
C LYS A 71 3.60 -25.62 22.38
N ASP A 72 4.51 -25.37 23.33
CA ASP A 72 4.32 -25.63 24.77
C ASP A 72 4.31 -24.35 25.63
N SER A 73 4.25 -23.14 25.03
CA SER A 73 4.21 -21.90 25.82
C SER A 73 2.80 -21.60 26.35
N VAL A 74 2.73 -21.11 27.60
CA VAL A 74 1.48 -20.69 28.26
C VAL A 74 0.95 -19.36 27.70
N THR A 75 1.78 -18.63 26.96
CA THR A 75 1.47 -17.30 26.44
C THR A 75 1.88 -17.22 24.97
N CYS A 76 0.92 -16.85 24.11
CA CYS A 76 1.15 -16.70 22.68
C CYS A 76 2.09 -15.50 22.41
N PRO A 77 3.26 -15.70 21.77
CA PRO A 77 4.24 -14.64 21.48
C PRO A 77 3.63 -13.48 20.69
N LEU A 78 2.76 -13.79 19.72
CA LEU A 78 2.06 -12.78 18.91
C LEU A 78 1.23 -11.82 19.77
N ILE A 79 0.51 -12.34 20.76
CA ILE A 79 -0.30 -11.52 21.66
C ILE A 79 0.59 -10.71 22.61
N ALA A 80 1.69 -11.28 23.09
CA ALA A 80 2.66 -10.56 23.91
C ALA A 80 3.28 -9.38 23.15
N SER A 81 3.72 -9.58 21.90
CA SER A 81 4.28 -8.50 21.06
C SER A 81 3.28 -7.38 20.75
N LEU A 82 1.98 -7.68 20.66
CA LEU A 82 0.94 -6.66 20.50
C LEU A 82 0.76 -5.78 21.75
N HIS A 83 1.06 -6.32 22.94
CA HIS A 83 1.00 -5.57 24.19
C HIS A 83 2.27 -4.76 24.46
N GLU A 84 3.44 -5.30 24.12
CA GLU A 84 4.75 -4.70 24.37
C GLU A 84 5.18 -3.71 23.27
N GLY A 85 4.60 -3.83 22.08
CA GLY A 85 4.95 -3.02 20.91
C GLY A 85 5.92 -3.76 19.98
N PHE A 86 5.85 -3.46 18.69
CA PHE A 86 6.72 -4.05 17.68
C PHE A 86 8.08 -3.34 17.66
N ASP A 87 8.90 -3.56 18.69
CA ASP A 87 10.31 -3.15 18.63
C ASP A 87 11.06 -4.10 17.72
N THR A 88 11.15 -3.72 16.44
CA THR A 88 11.91 -4.41 15.36
C THR A 88 13.43 -4.35 15.55
N ALA A 89 13.89 -4.21 16.79
CA ALA A 89 15.29 -4.32 17.16
C ALA A 89 15.42 -5.41 18.20
N THR A 90 15.75 -6.63 17.77
CA THR A 90 16.80 -7.49 18.37
C THR A 90 16.81 -8.85 17.63
N LYS A 91 17.69 -9.00 16.64
CA LYS A 91 18.95 -9.74 16.77
C LYS A 91 19.84 -9.56 15.55
#